data_AF-A0A928SR12-F1
#
_entry.id   AF-A0A928SR12-F1
#
_cell.length_a   1.000
_cell.length_b   1.000
_cell.length_c   1.000
_cell.angle_alpha   90.00
_cell.angle_beta   90.00
_cell.angle_gamma   90.00
#
_symmetry.space_group_name_H-M   'P 1'
#
loop_
_entity.id
_entity.type
_entity.pdbx_description
1 polymer ?
#
loop_
_entity_poly.entity_id
_entity_poly.type
_entity_poly.pdbx_seq_one_letter_code
_entity_poly.pdbx_strand_id
1 'polypeptide(L)'
;MSSWSAIVGAPGTEKGRAAKKLAELLQARGLRVTGFVQEDVSDASGETVGWDIVSVSAPEKVGILARTSSEPDLCGYAFRAAGFAFAKELASESADVVIVGGVGKLEAAKQGHWPVLAELIARADGPHVVACIRDNCLSSVALALPDPLDYVELPCDDAALAELAERLSTALAKR
;
A
#
# COMPACT_ATOMS: atom_id res chain seq x y z
N MET A 1 17.91 9.36 -6.15
CA MET A 1 17.12 8.26 -6.76
C MET A 1 15.72 8.35 -6.22
N SER A 2 14.70 8.08 -7.03
CA SER A 2 13.31 8.04 -6.55
C SER A 2 13.16 7.03 -5.42
N SER A 3 12.52 7.45 -4.35
CA SER A 3 12.32 6.69 -3.11
C SER A 3 11.07 5.81 -3.16
N TRP A 4 10.43 5.63 -4.33
CA TRP A 4 9.18 4.87 -4.41
C TRP A 4 8.94 4.18 -5.75
N SER A 5 8.05 3.18 -5.73
CA SER A 5 7.52 2.42 -6.86
C SER A 5 6.02 2.15 -6.66
N ALA A 6 5.33 1.66 -7.69
CA ALA A 6 3.89 1.43 -7.64
C ALA A 6 3.44 0.02 -8.04
N ILE A 7 2.36 -0.46 -7.40
CA ILE A 7 1.50 -1.53 -7.92
C ILE A 7 0.18 -0.87 -8.31
N VAL A 8 -0.13 -0.82 -9.60
CA VAL A 8 -1.31 -0.11 -10.11
C VAL A 8 -2.37 -1.11 -10.55
N GLY A 9 -3.64 -0.82 -10.32
CA GLY A 9 -4.72 -1.60 -10.94
C GLY A 9 -6.12 -1.15 -10.53
N ALA A 10 -7.13 -1.61 -11.26
CA ALA A 10 -8.54 -1.31 -11.00
C ALA A 10 -9.03 -1.81 -9.61
N PRO A 11 -10.15 -1.31 -9.08
CA PRO A 11 -10.80 -1.94 -7.92
C PRO A 11 -11.02 -3.45 -8.15
N GLY A 12 -10.75 -4.27 -7.13
CA GLY A 12 -10.93 -5.73 -7.20
C GLY A 12 -9.78 -6.52 -7.86
N THR A 13 -8.72 -5.89 -8.36
CA THR A 13 -7.59 -6.59 -9.03
C THR A 13 -6.59 -7.24 -8.07
N GLU A 14 -6.99 -7.62 -6.86
CA GLU A 14 -6.14 -8.29 -5.86
C GLU A 14 -4.80 -7.58 -5.52
N LYS A 15 -4.74 -6.23 -5.56
CA LYS A 15 -3.53 -5.46 -5.21
C LYS A 15 -2.91 -5.87 -3.87
N GLY A 16 -3.74 -6.14 -2.86
CA GLY A 16 -3.27 -6.60 -1.55
C GLY A 16 -2.49 -7.93 -1.63
N ARG A 17 -2.97 -8.88 -2.44
CA ARG A 17 -2.30 -10.14 -2.71
C ARG A 17 -0.97 -9.94 -3.44
N ALA A 18 -0.95 -9.13 -4.50
CA ALA A 18 0.27 -8.79 -5.24
C ALA A 18 1.32 -8.12 -4.33
N ALA A 19 0.88 -7.23 -3.45
CA ALA A 19 1.75 -6.55 -2.50
C ALA A 19 2.35 -7.50 -1.45
N LYS A 20 1.53 -8.41 -0.88
CA LYS A 20 2.02 -9.47 0.02
C LYS A 20 3.02 -10.38 -0.69
N LYS A 21 2.74 -10.78 -1.92
CA LYS A 21 3.67 -11.59 -2.73
C LYS A 21 4.99 -10.88 -3.01
N LEU A 22 4.93 -9.59 -3.34
CA LEU A 22 6.13 -8.77 -3.51
C LEU A 22 6.93 -8.68 -2.20
N ALA A 23 6.24 -8.54 -1.05
CA ALA A 23 6.89 -8.54 0.26
C ALA A 23 7.67 -9.85 0.50
N GLU A 24 7.04 -11.01 0.26
CA GLU A 24 7.70 -12.32 0.37
C GLU A 24 8.95 -12.42 -0.53
N LEU A 25 8.84 -11.96 -1.79
CA LEU A 25 9.93 -11.98 -2.75
C LEU A 25 11.12 -11.10 -2.34
N LEU A 26 10.83 -9.93 -1.75
CA LEU A 26 11.85 -9.01 -1.24
C LEU A 26 12.49 -9.53 0.05
N GLN A 27 11.70 -10.12 0.95
CA GLN A 27 12.18 -10.76 2.17
C GLN A 27 13.07 -11.98 1.87
N ALA A 28 12.70 -12.79 0.87
CA ALA A 28 13.53 -13.91 0.40
C ALA A 28 14.89 -13.45 -0.17
N ARG A 29 15.02 -12.17 -0.54
CA ARG A 29 16.27 -11.51 -0.96
C ARG A 29 17.01 -10.83 0.19
N GLY A 30 16.57 -11.02 1.43
CA GLY A 30 17.21 -10.49 2.63
C GLY A 30 16.81 -9.07 3.01
N LEU A 31 15.82 -8.46 2.35
CA LEU A 31 15.35 -7.12 2.67
C LEU A 31 14.35 -7.16 3.83
N ARG A 32 14.44 -6.16 4.72
CA ARG A 32 13.43 -5.90 5.74
C ARG A 32 12.26 -5.19 5.08
N VAL A 33 11.09 -5.82 5.11
CA VAL A 33 9.86 -5.27 4.54
C VAL A 33 8.85 -5.07 5.66
N THR A 34 8.21 -3.90 5.70
CA THR A 34 7.09 -3.59 6.60
C THR A 34 5.99 -2.83 5.86
N GLY A 35 4.98 -2.34 6.59
CA GLY A 35 3.85 -1.61 6.05
C GLY A 35 2.56 -2.43 6.08
N PHE A 36 1.61 -2.08 5.22
CA PHE A 36 0.26 -2.61 5.32
C PHE A 36 -0.46 -2.68 3.96
N VAL A 37 -1.51 -3.50 3.92
CA VAL A 37 -2.53 -3.49 2.88
C VAL A 37 -3.92 -3.28 3.48
N GLN A 38 -4.88 -2.88 2.64
CA GLN A 38 -6.29 -2.88 2.99
C GLN A 38 -6.92 -4.18 2.48
N GLU A 39 -7.66 -4.87 3.33
CA GLU A 39 -8.43 -6.07 2.97
C GLU A 39 -9.92 -5.82 3.17
N ASP A 40 -10.73 -6.33 2.23
CA ASP A 40 -12.19 -6.24 2.30
C ASP A 40 -12.70 -7.12 3.45
N VAL A 41 -13.61 -6.56 4.24
CA VAL A 41 -14.38 -7.32 5.23
C VAL A 41 -15.77 -7.52 4.66
N SER A 42 -16.14 -8.78 4.42
CA SER A 42 -17.46 -9.15 3.92
C SER A 42 -18.35 -9.72 5.01
N ASP A 43 -19.66 -9.49 4.90
CA ASP A 43 -20.64 -10.16 5.75
C ASP A 43 -20.98 -11.58 5.26
N ALA A 44 -21.94 -12.23 5.91
CA ALA A 44 -22.39 -13.58 5.55
C ALA A 44 -23.03 -13.68 4.15
N SER A 45 -23.44 -12.55 3.56
CA SER A 45 -23.99 -12.49 2.20
C SER A 45 -22.91 -12.30 1.13
N GLY A 46 -21.67 -11.99 1.54
CA GLY A 46 -20.55 -11.68 0.66
C GLY A 46 -20.43 -10.19 0.33
N GLU A 47 -21.29 -9.34 0.87
CA GLU A 47 -21.23 -7.88 0.67
C GLU A 47 -20.08 -7.27 1.49
N THR A 48 -19.30 -6.38 0.88
CA THR A 48 -18.22 -5.64 1.56
C THR A 48 -18.79 -4.65 2.58
N VAL A 49 -18.71 -5.02 3.85
CA VAL A 49 -19.14 -4.21 5.00
C VAL A 49 -18.03 -3.35 5.60
N GLY A 50 -16.84 -3.36 5.01
CA GLY A 50 -15.77 -2.43 5.37
C GLY A 50 -14.38 -2.92 4.98
N TRP A 51 -13.38 -2.34 5.64
CA TRP A 51 -11.97 -2.63 5.38
C TRP A 51 -11.17 -2.75 6.66
N ASP A 52 -10.20 -3.65 6.65
CA ASP A 52 -9.17 -3.80 7.67
C ASP A 52 -7.80 -3.42 7.12
N ILE A 53 -6.95 -2.90 7.99
CA ILE A 53 -5.51 -2.76 7.78
C ILE A 53 -4.85 -4.06 8.23
N VAL A 54 -4.09 -4.66 7.33
CA VAL A 54 -3.34 -5.90 7.60
C VAL A 54 -1.86 -5.66 7.33
N SER A 55 -1.01 -6.02 8.29
CA SER A 55 0.44 -5.94 8.08
C SER A 55 0.90 -6.89 6.98
N VAL A 56 1.86 -6.43 6.16
CA VAL A 56 2.47 -7.26 5.11
C VAL A 56 3.51 -8.23 5.65
N SER A 57 4.11 -7.95 6.82
CA SER A 57 5.19 -8.74 7.42
C SER A 57 4.73 -9.61 8.60
N ALA A 58 3.60 -9.26 9.21
CA ALA A 58 3.01 -9.94 10.37
C ALA A 58 1.49 -10.03 10.18
N PRO A 59 0.98 -10.94 9.32
CA PRO A 59 -0.43 -10.97 8.91
C PRO A 59 -1.45 -11.10 10.05
N GLU A 60 -1.01 -11.55 11.23
CA GLU A 60 -1.81 -11.57 12.46
C GLU A 60 -2.10 -10.18 13.05
N LYS A 61 -1.30 -9.17 12.69
CA LYS A 61 -1.51 -7.76 13.08
C LYS A 61 -2.57 -7.14 12.18
N VAL A 62 -3.80 -7.04 12.71
CA VAL A 62 -4.97 -6.51 11.99
C VAL A 62 -5.61 -5.37 12.78
N GLY A 63 -5.98 -4.28 12.10
CA GLY A 63 -6.68 -3.14 12.67
C GLY A 63 -7.86 -2.69 11.82
N ILE A 64 -8.97 -2.31 12.45
CA ILE A 64 -10.19 -1.91 11.73
C ILE A 64 -9.99 -0.52 11.10
N LEU A 65 -10.06 -0.42 9.78
CA LEU A 65 -10.01 0.86 9.07
C LEU A 65 -11.38 1.52 9.02
N ALA A 66 -12.37 0.79 8.52
CA ALA A 66 -13.69 1.34 8.24
C ALA A 66 -14.76 0.25 8.23
N ARG A 67 -16.00 0.66 8.52
CA ARG A 67 -17.20 -0.20 8.44
C ARG A 67 -18.36 0.59 7.85
N THR A 68 -19.34 -0.11 7.29
CA THR A 68 -20.61 0.49 6.87
C THR A 68 -21.26 1.21 8.04
N SER A 69 -21.88 2.36 7.77
CA SER A 69 -22.48 3.23 8.79
C SER A 69 -23.70 3.94 8.24
N SER A 70 -24.70 4.16 9.10
CA SER A 70 -25.83 5.05 8.82
C SER A 70 -25.44 6.52 8.78
N GLU A 71 -24.29 6.86 9.37
CA GLU A 71 -23.65 8.18 9.33
C GLU A 71 -22.25 8.01 8.70
N PRO A 72 -22.14 7.94 7.37
CA PRO A 72 -20.87 7.65 6.70
C PRO A 72 -20.03 8.90 6.45
N ASP A 73 -18.71 8.78 6.57
CA ASP A 73 -17.75 9.81 6.16
C ASP A 73 -17.61 9.86 4.62
N LEU A 74 -17.52 8.68 4.00
CA LEU A 74 -17.32 8.55 2.56
C LEU A 74 -17.88 7.24 2.02
N CYS A 75 -18.60 7.32 0.90
CA CYS A 75 -19.08 6.17 0.14
C CYS A 75 -19.86 5.11 0.95
N GLY A 76 -20.57 5.51 2.02
CA GLY A 76 -21.33 4.59 2.87
C GLY A 76 -20.55 3.98 4.04
N TYR A 77 -19.30 4.41 4.25
CA TYR A 77 -18.44 3.90 5.31
C TYR A 77 -18.01 4.99 6.29
N ALA A 78 -17.95 4.62 7.57
CA ALA A 78 -17.33 5.41 8.62
C ALA A 78 -15.90 4.91 8.87
N PHE A 79 -14.93 5.82 8.75
CA PHE A 79 -13.51 5.54 8.93
C PHE A 79 -13.11 5.80 10.39
N ARG A 80 -12.25 4.94 10.92
CA ARG A 80 -11.77 5.02 12.29
C ARG A 80 -10.39 5.67 12.31
N ALA A 81 -10.25 6.75 13.07
CA ALA A 81 -8.94 7.37 13.33
C ALA A 81 -7.90 6.36 13.85
N ALA A 82 -8.33 5.40 14.69
CA ALA A 82 -7.48 4.32 15.19
C ALA A 82 -6.93 3.41 14.07
N GLY A 83 -7.69 3.17 12.99
CA GLY A 83 -7.23 2.38 11.85
C GLY A 83 -6.13 3.10 11.07
N PHE A 84 -6.28 4.41 10.84
CA PHE A 84 -5.22 5.22 10.24
C PHE A 84 -3.97 5.32 11.12
N ALA A 85 -4.14 5.44 12.44
CA ALA A 85 -3.03 5.45 13.38
C ALA A 85 -2.27 4.12 13.37
N PHE A 86 -2.98 3.00 13.33
CA PHE A 86 -2.38 1.67 13.22
C PHE A 86 -1.61 1.47 11.91
N ALA A 87 -2.18 1.90 10.78
CA ALA A 87 -1.48 1.90 9.50
C ALA A 87 -0.18 2.72 9.54
N LYS A 88 -0.21 3.89 10.21
CA LYS A 88 0.99 4.71 10.42
C LYS A 88 2.04 4.01 11.28
N GLU A 89 1.64 3.31 12.33
CA GLU A 89 2.54 2.53 13.19
C GLU A 89 3.28 1.47 12.37
N LEU A 90 2.54 0.65 11.61
CA LEU A 90 3.12 -0.37 10.73
C LEU A 90 4.10 0.22 9.71
N ALA A 91 3.76 1.36 9.12
CA ALA A 91 4.60 2.04 8.14
C ALA A 91 5.82 2.77 8.75
N SER A 92 5.88 2.91 10.06
CA SER A 92 6.97 3.60 10.77
C SER A 92 8.05 2.65 11.30
N GLU A 93 7.85 1.33 11.21
CA GLU A 93 8.85 0.33 11.59
C GLU A 93 10.11 0.47 10.71
N SER A 94 11.29 0.18 11.28
CA SER A 94 12.56 0.25 10.54
C SER A 94 12.61 -0.84 9.46
N ALA A 95 12.64 -0.44 8.20
CA ALA A 95 12.68 -1.34 7.06
C ALA A 95 13.51 -0.78 5.91
N ASP A 96 13.84 -1.64 4.95
CA ASP A 96 14.44 -1.24 3.68
C ASP A 96 13.34 -0.90 2.66
N VAL A 97 12.17 -1.55 2.78
CA VAL A 97 10.98 -1.32 1.97
C VAL A 97 9.74 -1.17 2.85
N VAL A 98 8.90 -0.17 2.55
CA VAL A 98 7.58 0.00 3.18
C VAL A 98 6.49 -0.11 2.12
N ILE A 99 5.53 -1.01 2.33
CA ILE A 99 4.35 -1.15 1.48
C ILE A 99 3.20 -0.30 2.04
N VAL A 100 2.61 0.53 1.18
CA VAL A 100 1.42 1.34 1.50
C VAL A 100 0.29 0.91 0.59
N GLY A 101 -0.60 0.07 1.11
CA GLY A 101 -1.78 -0.40 0.39
C GLY A 101 -2.96 0.57 0.47
N GLY A 102 -3.90 0.41 -0.46
CA GLY A 102 -5.17 1.14 -0.43
C GLY A 102 -5.11 2.58 -0.93
N VAL A 103 -4.09 2.98 -1.70
CA VAL A 103 -3.98 4.33 -2.26
C VAL A 103 -5.07 4.53 -3.31
N GLY A 104 -6.09 5.31 -2.97
CA GLY A 104 -7.28 5.51 -3.77
C GLY A 104 -7.82 6.93 -3.69
N LYS A 105 -9.15 7.06 -3.65
CA LYS A 105 -9.84 8.36 -3.72
C LYS A 105 -9.46 9.32 -2.59
N LEU A 106 -9.29 8.79 -1.38
CA LEU A 106 -8.87 9.59 -0.23
C LEU A 106 -7.46 10.15 -0.46
N GLU A 107 -6.51 9.30 -0.84
CA GLU A 107 -5.12 9.70 -1.04
C GLU A 107 -4.97 10.64 -2.24
N ALA A 108 -5.73 10.43 -3.33
CA ALA A 108 -5.81 11.36 -4.45
C ALA A 108 -6.31 12.75 -4.05
N ALA A 109 -7.14 12.84 -3.01
CA ALA A 109 -7.62 14.09 -2.41
C ALA A 109 -6.73 14.58 -1.25
N LYS A 110 -5.52 14.01 -1.09
CA LYS A 110 -4.56 14.30 -0.01
C LYS A 110 -5.08 14.01 1.41
N GLN A 111 -5.98 13.03 1.53
CA GLN A 111 -6.57 12.55 2.77
C GLN A 111 -6.17 11.08 3.04
N GLY A 112 -6.75 10.46 4.08
CA GLY A 112 -6.52 9.06 4.40
C GLY A 112 -5.06 8.78 4.75
N HIS A 113 -4.43 7.85 4.02
CA HIS A 113 -3.02 7.50 4.19
C HIS A 113 -2.05 8.48 3.53
N TRP A 114 -2.53 9.52 2.83
CA TRP A 114 -1.67 10.48 2.13
C TRP A 114 -0.58 11.10 3.00
N PRO A 115 -0.84 11.55 4.25
CA PRO A 115 0.22 12.12 5.08
C PRO A 115 1.37 11.14 5.33
N VAL A 116 1.05 9.85 5.54
CA VAL A 116 2.06 8.79 5.74
C VAL A 116 2.83 8.54 4.44
N LEU A 117 2.12 8.41 3.32
CA LEU A 117 2.71 8.19 2.00
C LEU A 117 3.69 9.31 1.62
N ALA A 118 3.23 10.57 1.72
CA ALA A 118 4.03 11.74 1.37
C ALA A 118 5.24 11.91 2.29
N GLU A 119 5.06 11.69 3.60
CA GLU A 119 6.16 11.75 4.58
C GLU A 119 7.24 10.71 4.27
N LEU A 120 6.87 9.47 4.00
CA LEU A 120 7.83 8.41 3.69
C LEU A 120 8.61 8.69 2.40
N ILE A 121 7.91 9.11 1.33
CA ILE A 121 8.53 9.38 0.04
C ILE A 121 9.48 10.59 0.11
N ALA A 122 9.17 11.60 0.93
CA ALA A 122 10.00 12.80 1.09
C ALA A 122 11.31 12.56 1.84
N ARG A 123 11.48 11.42 2.53
CA ARG A 123 12.69 11.13 3.32
C ARG A 123 13.83 10.66 2.41
N ALA A 124 14.88 11.48 2.28
CA ALA A 124 16.04 11.17 1.45
C ALA A 124 16.73 9.85 1.84
N ASP A 125 16.89 9.61 3.15
CA ASP A 125 17.48 8.39 3.71
C ASP A 125 16.41 7.43 4.26
N GLY A 126 15.19 7.53 3.73
CA GLY A 126 14.05 6.70 4.12
C GLY A 126 14.03 5.32 3.42
N PRO A 127 13.11 4.44 3.84
CA PRO A 127 12.85 3.20 3.13
C PRO A 127 12.36 3.48 1.70
N HIS A 128 12.53 2.51 0.80
CA HIS A 128 11.85 2.57 -0.49
C HIS A 128 10.35 2.25 -0.32
N VAL A 129 9.48 3.09 -0.84
CA VAL A 129 8.03 2.95 -0.68
C VAL A 129 7.43 2.21 -1.88
N VAL A 130 6.59 1.22 -1.64
CA VAL A 130 5.75 0.61 -2.68
C VAL A 130 4.29 0.99 -2.42
N ALA A 131 3.74 1.85 -3.28
CA ALA A 131 2.36 2.31 -3.18
C ALA A 131 1.42 1.43 -4.02
N CYS A 132 0.34 0.92 -3.44
CA CYS A 132 -0.68 0.16 -4.19
C CYS A 132 -1.82 1.09 -4.61
N ILE A 133 -1.79 1.53 -5.87
CA ILE A 133 -2.59 2.64 -6.39
C ILE A 133 -3.76 2.14 -7.23
N ARG A 134 -4.96 2.71 -7.01
CA ARG A 134 -6.08 2.53 -7.94
C ARG A 134 -5.77 3.26 -9.25
N ASP A 135 -5.88 2.57 -10.38
CA ASP A 135 -5.61 3.11 -11.72
C ASP A 135 -6.25 4.49 -11.98
N ASN A 136 -7.53 4.65 -11.65
CA ASN A 136 -8.28 5.91 -11.81
C ASN A 136 -7.85 7.04 -10.84
N CYS A 137 -6.93 6.75 -9.91
CA CYS A 137 -6.32 7.70 -9.00
C CYS A 137 -4.84 7.96 -9.35
N LEU A 138 -4.26 7.22 -10.31
CA LEU A 138 -2.83 7.27 -10.62
C LEU A 138 -2.37 8.67 -11.01
N SER A 139 -3.06 9.33 -11.93
CA SER A 139 -2.65 10.67 -12.40
C SER A 139 -2.61 11.68 -11.26
N SER A 140 -3.63 11.69 -10.38
CA SER A 140 -3.68 12.61 -9.24
C SER A 140 -2.55 12.36 -8.24
N VAL A 141 -2.23 11.10 -7.97
CA VAL A 141 -1.17 10.71 -7.04
C VAL A 141 0.21 10.98 -7.64
N ALA A 142 0.45 10.57 -8.87
CA ALA A 142 1.74 10.73 -9.56
C ALA A 142 2.10 12.21 -9.77
N LEU A 143 1.13 13.08 -10.08
CA LEU A 143 1.37 14.53 -10.23
C LEU A 143 1.76 15.21 -8.90
N ALA A 144 1.52 14.57 -7.77
CA ALA A 144 1.80 15.12 -6.45
C ALA A 144 3.07 14.52 -5.81
N LEU A 145 3.75 13.59 -6.48
CA LEU A 145 4.95 12.88 -6.02
C LEU A 145 6.08 13.04 -7.06
N PRO A 146 7.36 12.83 -6.68
CA PRO A 146 8.43 12.69 -7.67
C PRO A 146 8.17 11.50 -8.59
N ASP A 147 8.83 11.43 -9.75
CA ASP A 147 8.69 10.28 -10.65
C ASP A 147 8.99 8.95 -9.93
N PRO A 148 8.17 7.90 -10.08
CA PRO A 148 8.46 6.60 -9.47
C PRO A 148 9.69 5.98 -10.11
N LEU A 149 10.42 5.17 -9.34
CA LEU A 149 11.52 4.36 -9.85
C LEU A 149 11.01 3.29 -10.84
N ASP A 150 9.86 2.68 -10.52
CA ASP A 150 9.32 1.54 -11.24
C ASP A 150 7.84 1.34 -10.93
N TYR A 151 7.15 0.54 -11.73
CA TYR A 151 5.79 0.12 -11.45
C TYR A 151 5.44 -1.22 -12.10
N VAL A 152 4.41 -1.87 -11.56
CA VAL A 152 3.73 -2.99 -12.20
C VAL A 152 2.23 -2.70 -12.28
N GLU A 153 1.59 -3.10 -13.37
CA GLU A 153 0.15 -2.95 -13.58
C GLU A 153 -0.55 -4.30 -13.42
N LEU A 154 -1.71 -4.31 -12.77
CA LEU A 154 -2.53 -5.49 -12.57
C LEU A 154 -3.67 -5.55 -13.59
N PRO A 155 -4.04 -6.76 -14.07
CA PRO A 155 -3.50 -8.07 -13.65
C PRO A 155 -2.07 -8.32 -14.16
N CYS A 156 -1.23 -8.92 -13.32
CA CYS A 156 0.10 -9.39 -13.69
C CYS A 156 0.30 -10.83 -13.22
N ASP A 157 1.33 -11.49 -13.75
CA ASP A 157 1.76 -12.80 -13.27
C ASP A 157 2.86 -12.67 -12.19
N ASP A 158 3.23 -13.81 -11.61
CA ASP A 158 4.29 -13.90 -10.60
C ASP A 158 5.67 -13.51 -11.17
N ALA A 159 5.88 -13.65 -12.50
CA ALA A 159 7.13 -13.29 -13.14
C ALA A 159 7.32 -11.76 -13.13
N ALA A 160 6.29 -10.99 -13.47
CA ALA A 160 6.32 -9.54 -13.39
C ALA A 160 6.63 -9.02 -11.97
N LEU A 161 6.06 -9.66 -10.94
CA LEU A 161 6.38 -9.34 -9.54
C LEU A 161 7.82 -9.71 -9.17
N ALA A 162 8.32 -10.85 -9.66
CA ALA A 162 9.69 -11.28 -9.43
C ALA A 162 10.71 -10.32 -10.08
N GLU A 163 10.43 -9.84 -11.29
CA GLU A 163 11.27 -8.84 -11.96
C GLU A 163 11.26 -7.52 -11.22
N LEU A 164 10.08 -7.06 -10.75
CA LEU A 164 10.00 -5.85 -9.91
C LEU A 164 10.82 -6.03 -8.62
N ALA A 165 10.72 -7.17 -7.95
CA ALA A 165 11.50 -7.46 -6.76
C ALA A 165 13.02 -7.41 -7.03
N GLU A 166 13.47 -7.97 -8.16
CA GLU A 166 14.87 -7.93 -8.57
C GLU A 166 15.39 -6.51 -8.83
N ARG A 167 14.61 -5.71 -9.57
CA ARG A 167 14.95 -4.31 -9.84
C ARG A 167 15.03 -3.48 -8.56
N LEU A 168 14.08 -3.68 -7.64
CA LEU A 168 14.10 -3.03 -6.33
C LEU A 168 15.31 -3.44 -5.49
N SER A 169 15.60 -4.74 -5.35
CA SER A 169 16.77 -5.21 -4.60
C SER A 169 18.08 -4.69 -5.19
N THR A 170 18.19 -4.65 -6.53
CA THR A 170 19.38 -4.11 -7.21
C THR A 170 19.55 -2.62 -6.98
N ALA A 171 18.45 -1.85 -6.99
CA ALA A 171 18.49 -0.42 -6.74
C ALA A 171 18.87 -0.10 -5.28
N LEU A 172 18.33 -0.89 -4.33
CA LEU A 172 18.61 -0.73 -2.90
C LEU A 172 20.04 -1.12 -2.52
N ALA A 173 20.63 -2.13 -3.16
CA ALA A 173 22.03 -2.52 -2.92
C ALA A 173 23.06 -1.47 -3.37
N LYS A 174 22.63 -0.46 -4.15
CA LYS A 174 23.48 0.63 -4.64
C LYS A 174 23.34 1.92 -3.83
N ARG A 175 22.44 1.96 -2.84
CA ARG A 175 22.28 3.08 -1.90
C ARG A 175 23.27 2.95 -0.76
#